data_AF-A0A2I1YIP7-F1
#
_entry.id   AF-A0A2I1YIP7-F1
#
_cell.length_a   1.000
_cell.length_b   1.000
_cell.length_c   1.000
_cell.angle_alpha   90.00
_cell.angle_beta   90.00
_cell.angle_gamma   90.00
#
_symmetry.space_group_name_H-M   'P 1'
#
loop_
_entity.id
_entity.type
_entity.pdbx_description
1 polymer ?
#
loop_
_entity_poly.entity_id
_entity_poly.type
_entity_poly.pdbx_seq_one_letter_code
_entity_poly.pdbx_strand_id
1 'polypeptide(L)'
;MCTAITYQTKDNYFGRNLDLDFSYHEEVTICPRNYPLSFKYETKQDTHLAIIGMATVVGDYPLFYDATNEKGLSMAGLNFPENADFKPAKDGKTNVASFEFMLWILSQCESVSEVRQQCENLNLTDDAFSSDYPVSPLHWMISDSKESIVVEPVKDKVAIYDNPIGVLTNNPTFDKQLFNLNNYRHLSPKVSDNLFSKVLDLDVYSRGMGGIGLPGDLSSMSRFVKVAFTKLNAVADCSEASSVNQFFHILKSVEQQKGLCYVDESNGYEYTIYSSCVNVDKGIYYYTTYENSQITAIDMHQENLDSSRLIRYPLQKEWNVLYQNR
;
A
#
# COMPACT_ATOMS: atom_id res chain seq x y z
N MET A 1 -1.75 9.85 5.85
CA MET A 1 -2.67 9.20 4.89
C MET A 1 -1.85 8.31 3.95
N CYS A 2 -2.44 7.54 3.04
CA CYS A 2 -1.67 6.62 2.20
C CYS A 2 -2.39 6.33 0.88
N THR A 3 -1.66 5.80 -0.10
CA THR A 3 -2.26 5.21 -1.31
C THR A 3 -1.54 3.90 -1.65
N ALA A 4 -2.26 2.80 -1.81
CA ALA A 4 -1.71 1.52 -2.25
C ALA A 4 -2.35 1.09 -3.58
N ILE A 5 -1.57 0.47 -4.44
CA ILE A 5 -2.02 -0.02 -5.75
C ILE A 5 -1.41 -1.38 -6.08
N THR A 6 -2.09 -2.10 -6.96
CA THR A 6 -1.47 -3.14 -7.78
C THR A 6 -1.29 -2.65 -9.21
N TYR A 7 -0.36 -3.25 -9.95
CA TYR A 7 -0.21 -3.05 -11.38
C TYR A 7 0.28 -4.35 -12.01
N GLN A 8 -0.28 -4.72 -13.16
CA GLN A 8 0.06 -5.96 -13.84
C GLN A 8 0.52 -5.64 -15.26
N THR A 9 1.70 -6.15 -15.61
CA THR A 9 2.23 -6.11 -16.98
C THR A 9 2.50 -7.55 -17.42
N LYS A 10 3.77 -7.91 -17.64
CA LYS A 10 4.21 -9.31 -17.73
C LYS A 10 4.27 -9.95 -16.33
N ASP A 11 4.77 -9.18 -15.37
CA ASP A 11 4.85 -9.58 -13.97
C ASP A 11 3.80 -8.80 -13.15
N ASN A 12 3.64 -9.18 -11.89
CA ASN A 12 2.70 -8.56 -10.96
C ASN A 12 3.43 -7.63 -9.98
N TYR A 13 2.84 -6.47 -9.72
CA TYR A 13 3.42 -5.45 -8.86
C TYR A 13 2.45 -4.97 -7.80
N PHE A 14 2.95 -4.72 -6.60
CA PHE A 14 2.22 -4.16 -5.45
C PHE A 14 3.05 -3.08 -4.77
N GLY A 15 2.43 -2.08 -4.17
CA GLY A 15 3.20 -1.04 -3.48
C GLY A 15 2.34 0.16 -3.10
N ARG A 16 2.97 1.15 -2.47
CA ARG A 16 2.23 2.26 -1.86
C ARG A 16 3.05 3.54 -1.71
N ASN A 17 2.34 4.66 -1.56
CA ASN A 17 2.82 5.87 -0.89
C ASN A 17 2.49 5.78 0.60
N LEU A 18 3.49 6.00 1.46
CA LEU A 18 3.29 6.26 2.88
C LEU A 18 3.31 7.78 3.09
N ASP A 19 2.16 8.36 3.42
CA ASP A 19 2.06 9.78 3.72
C ASP A 19 1.87 9.98 5.23
N LEU A 20 2.83 10.62 5.87
CA LEU A 20 2.76 10.98 7.29
C LEU A 20 3.42 12.34 7.47
N ASP A 21 3.17 12.95 8.61
CA ASP A 21 3.78 14.19 9.07
C ASP A 21 5.07 13.96 9.87
N PHE A 22 5.44 12.71 10.13
CA PHE A 22 6.68 12.31 10.79
C PHE A 22 7.15 10.91 10.35
N SER A 23 8.45 10.63 10.55
CA SER A 23 9.09 9.35 10.18
C SER A 23 9.36 8.51 11.42
N TYR A 24 9.11 7.22 11.33
CA TYR A 24 9.27 6.23 12.40
C TYR A 24 10.60 5.45 12.33
N HIS A 25 11.59 5.95 11.57
CA HIS A 25 12.83 5.23 11.25
C HIS A 25 12.59 3.97 10.41
N GLU A 26 11.85 4.15 9.32
CA GLU A 26 11.51 3.07 8.39
C GLU A 26 12.77 2.48 7.74
N GLU A 27 12.75 1.16 7.57
CA GLU A 27 13.80 0.38 6.92
C GLU A 27 13.21 -0.80 6.16
N VAL A 28 13.87 -1.23 5.09
CA VAL A 28 13.48 -2.46 4.40
C VAL A 28 13.97 -3.64 5.23
N THR A 29 13.05 -4.52 5.61
CA THR A 29 13.33 -5.68 6.46
C THR A 29 12.91 -6.96 5.75
N ILE A 30 13.80 -7.96 5.77
CA ILE A 30 13.48 -9.34 5.43
C ILE A 30 13.33 -10.12 6.72
N CYS A 31 12.21 -10.81 6.87
CA CYS A 31 11.91 -11.79 7.92
C CYS A 31 12.10 -13.19 7.32
N PRO A 32 13.22 -13.88 7.58
CA PRO A 32 13.52 -15.19 7.00
C PRO A 32 12.63 -16.30 7.60
N ARG A 33 12.54 -17.45 6.93
CA ARG A 33 11.63 -18.57 7.25
C ARG A 33 11.78 -19.10 8.67
N ASN A 34 13.00 -19.10 9.22
CA ASN A 34 13.30 -19.66 10.54
C ASN A 34 13.46 -18.57 11.62
N TYR A 35 13.00 -17.35 11.35
CA TYR A 35 12.90 -16.31 12.37
C TYR A 35 11.74 -16.65 13.32
N PRO A 36 11.93 -16.66 14.64
CA PRO A 36 10.88 -17.04 15.57
C PRO A 36 9.81 -15.94 15.69
N LEU A 37 8.58 -16.23 15.26
CA LEU A 37 7.43 -15.34 15.42
C LEU A 37 6.63 -15.70 16.65
N SER A 38 6.42 -14.72 17.54
CA SER A 38 5.50 -14.84 18.67
C SER A 38 4.29 -13.94 18.41
N PHE A 39 3.10 -14.51 18.59
CA PHE A 39 1.84 -13.79 18.50
C PHE A 39 1.19 -13.76 19.87
N LYS A 40 0.44 -12.70 20.18
CA LYS A 40 -0.16 -12.51 21.51
C LYS A 40 -1.15 -13.61 21.90
N TYR A 41 -1.92 -14.10 20.93
CA TYR A 41 -3.00 -15.07 21.16
C TYR A 41 -2.82 -16.39 20.42
N GLU A 42 -1.76 -16.53 19.63
CA GLU A 42 -1.46 -17.74 18.85
C GLU A 42 -0.14 -18.38 19.32
N THR A 43 0.02 -19.66 19.03
CA THR A 43 1.29 -20.34 19.35
C THR A 43 2.42 -19.76 18.53
N LYS A 44 3.60 -19.70 19.15
CA LYS A 44 4.85 -19.34 18.48
C LYS A 44 5.02 -20.14 17.18
N GLN A 45 5.37 -19.46 16.10
CA GLN A 45 5.75 -20.06 14.82
C GLN A 45 7.27 -20.01 14.67
N ASP A 46 7.92 -21.17 14.70
CA ASP A 46 9.37 -21.29 14.49
C ASP A 46 9.76 -21.44 13.02
N THR A 47 8.79 -21.71 12.15
CA THR A 47 8.98 -21.77 10.70
C THR A 47 7.77 -21.19 9.99
N HIS A 48 8.01 -20.34 8.99
CA HIS A 48 7.00 -19.65 8.21
C HIS A 48 7.52 -19.27 6.82
N LEU A 49 6.69 -18.64 5.98
CA LEU A 49 7.12 -18.06 4.69
C LEU A 49 8.04 -16.86 4.92
N ALA A 50 9.09 -16.71 4.12
CA ALA A 50 9.94 -15.53 4.16
C ALA A 50 9.17 -14.29 3.66
N ILE A 51 9.41 -13.14 4.29
CA ILE A 51 8.70 -11.88 4.04
C ILE A 51 9.72 -10.77 3.81
N ILE A 52 9.47 -9.88 2.83
CA ILE A 52 10.22 -8.64 2.63
C ILE A 52 9.25 -7.45 2.62
N GLY A 53 9.60 -6.36 3.30
CA GLY A 53 8.75 -5.19 3.36
C GLY A 53 9.40 -3.97 4.02
N MET A 54 8.73 -2.83 3.98
CA MET A 54 9.10 -1.69 4.82
C MET A 54 8.58 -1.91 6.24
N ALA A 55 9.43 -1.75 7.25
CA ALA A 55 9.04 -1.89 8.64
C ALA A 55 9.68 -0.82 9.51
N THR A 56 9.15 -0.68 10.72
CA THR A 56 9.87 -0.17 11.87
C THR A 56 10.18 -1.37 12.78
N VAL A 57 11.44 -1.66 13.05
CA VAL A 57 11.83 -2.80 13.90
C VAL A 57 12.03 -2.34 15.34
N VAL A 58 11.20 -2.86 16.26
CA VAL A 58 11.24 -2.52 17.68
C VAL A 58 11.50 -3.78 18.50
N GLY A 59 12.61 -3.81 19.26
CA GLY A 59 12.94 -4.98 20.08
C GLY A 59 13.08 -6.28 19.28
N ASP A 60 13.61 -6.19 18.05
CA ASP A 60 13.70 -7.27 17.06
C ASP A 60 12.36 -7.72 16.46
N TYR A 61 11.24 -7.05 16.75
CA TYR A 61 9.95 -7.34 16.14
C TYR A 61 9.71 -6.43 14.91
N PRO A 62 9.45 -6.98 13.71
CA PRO A 62 9.22 -6.17 12.52
C PRO A 62 7.76 -5.69 12.44
N LEU A 63 7.53 -4.41 12.69
CA LEU A 63 6.23 -3.76 12.48
C LEU A 63 6.15 -3.28 11.03
N PHE A 64 5.69 -4.16 10.14
CA PHE A 64 5.58 -3.86 8.72
C PHE A 64 4.53 -2.77 8.45
N TYR A 65 4.80 -1.93 7.44
CA TYR A 65 3.85 -0.99 6.85
C TYR A 65 3.20 -1.58 5.60
N ASP A 66 4.04 -2.18 4.75
CA ASP A 66 3.68 -2.98 3.59
C ASP A 66 4.78 -4.02 3.34
N ALA A 67 4.37 -5.20 2.87
CA ALA A 67 5.25 -6.33 2.70
C ALA A 67 4.70 -7.34 1.68
N THR A 68 5.57 -8.22 1.20
CA THR A 68 5.27 -9.35 0.32
C THR A 68 6.00 -10.58 0.83
N ASN A 69 5.36 -11.75 0.76
CA ASN A 69 6.02 -13.01 1.05
C ASN A 69 6.61 -13.69 -0.20
N GLU A 70 7.43 -14.71 0.00
CA GLU A 70 8.10 -15.47 -1.07
C GLU A 70 7.14 -16.20 -2.03
N LYS A 71 5.84 -16.17 -1.76
CA LYS A 71 4.78 -16.78 -2.59
C LYS A 71 4.03 -15.75 -3.44
N GLY A 72 4.39 -14.47 -3.34
CA GLY A 72 3.77 -13.40 -4.10
C GLY A 72 2.45 -12.89 -3.52
N LEU A 73 2.19 -13.14 -2.23
CA LEU A 73 1.11 -12.49 -1.49
C LEU A 73 1.64 -11.19 -0.86
N SER A 74 0.98 -10.08 -1.15
CA SER A 74 1.33 -8.74 -0.68
C SER A 74 0.23 -8.14 0.18
N MET A 75 0.63 -7.30 1.14
CA MET A 75 -0.29 -6.62 2.04
C MET A 75 0.26 -5.24 2.43
N ALA A 76 -0.63 -4.25 2.58
CA ALA A 76 -0.30 -2.93 3.11
C ALA A 76 -1.38 -2.46 4.10
N GLY A 77 -0.94 -1.89 5.23
CA GLY A 77 -1.79 -1.20 6.18
C GLY A 77 -1.86 0.30 5.90
N LEU A 78 -3.07 0.85 5.77
CA LEU A 78 -3.30 2.27 5.47
C LEU A 78 -4.17 2.91 6.56
N ASN A 79 -3.93 4.19 6.85
CA ASN A 79 -4.63 4.94 7.89
C ASN A 79 -6.15 4.98 7.63
N PHE A 80 -6.96 4.62 8.62
CA PHE A 80 -8.42 4.50 8.52
C PHE A 80 -9.12 5.06 9.78
N PRO A 81 -8.85 6.32 10.15
CA PRO A 81 -9.33 6.91 11.39
C PRO A 81 -10.86 6.98 11.43
N GLU A 82 -11.46 6.96 12.61
CA GLU A 82 -12.91 7.04 12.86
C GLU A 82 -13.76 5.89 12.29
N ASN A 83 -13.25 5.10 11.34
CA ASN A 83 -13.92 3.95 10.74
C ASN A 83 -13.38 2.62 11.26
N ALA A 84 -12.07 2.56 11.54
CA ALA A 84 -11.45 1.39 12.17
C ALA A 84 -12.02 1.20 13.59
N ASP A 85 -12.53 0.00 13.88
CA ASP A 85 -13.08 -0.38 15.17
C ASP A 85 -12.57 -1.77 15.58
N PHE A 86 -11.47 -1.76 16.33
CA PHE A 86 -10.85 -2.94 16.92
C PHE A 86 -11.53 -3.32 18.23
N LYS A 87 -11.54 -4.62 18.56
CA LYS A 87 -12.31 -5.14 19.70
C LYS A 87 -11.39 -5.80 20.73
N PRO A 88 -11.77 -5.85 22.01
CA PRO A 88 -11.10 -6.74 22.95
C PRO A 88 -11.11 -8.19 22.45
N ALA A 89 -10.16 -8.99 22.92
CA ALA A 89 -10.12 -10.42 22.63
C ALA A 89 -11.46 -11.10 22.99
N LYS A 90 -11.88 -12.05 22.16
CA LYS A 90 -13.16 -12.75 22.29
C LYS A 90 -12.99 -14.25 22.18
N ASP A 91 -13.57 -14.98 23.13
CA ASP A 91 -13.58 -16.44 23.12
C ASP A 91 -14.25 -17.02 21.86
N GLY A 92 -13.67 -18.09 21.32
CA GLY A 92 -14.15 -18.74 20.10
C GLY A 92 -13.87 -17.98 18.80
N LYS A 93 -13.11 -16.88 18.86
CA LYS A 93 -12.56 -16.16 17.70
C LYS A 93 -11.07 -16.41 17.54
N THR A 94 -10.58 -16.26 16.31
CA THR A 94 -9.15 -16.14 16.02
C THR A 94 -8.75 -14.70 16.34
N ASN A 95 -8.15 -14.48 17.50
CA ASN A 95 -7.77 -13.14 17.96
C ASN A 95 -6.38 -12.79 17.44
N VAL A 96 -6.25 -11.66 16.76
CA VAL A 96 -4.96 -11.19 16.22
C VAL A 96 -4.84 -9.71 16.55
N ALA A 97 -3.76 -9.30 17.21
CA ALA A 97 -3.55 -7.87 17.46
C ALA A 97 -3.36 -7.13 16.13
N SER A 98 -3.91 -5.93 16.03
CA SER A 98 -3.87 -5.15 14.78
C SER A 98 -2.46 -4.96 14.20
N PHE A 99 -1.45 -4.81 15.06
CA PHE A 99 -0.04 -4.70 14.65
C PHE A 99 0.58 -6.03 14.17
N GLU A 100 0.00 -7.17 14.58
CA GLU A 100 0.45 -8.52 14.20
C GLU A 100 -0.18 -8.97 12.87
N PHE A 101 -1.30 -8.36 12.46
CA PHE A 101 -2.15 -8.89 11.40
C PHE A 101 -1.43 -9.11 10.06
N MET A 102 -0.61 -8.15 9.62
CA MET A 102 0.20 -8.30 8.41
C MET A 102 1.17 -9.48 8.51
N LEU A 103 1.89 -9.56 9.61
CA LEU A 103 2.88 -10.61 9.84
C LEU A 103 2.20 -11.98 9.92
N TRP A 104 1.06 -12.06 10.61
CA TRP A 104 0.24 -13.26 10.76
C TRP A 104 -0.32 -13.76 9.43
N ILE A 105 -0.78 -12.87 8.53
CA ILE A 105 -1.25 -13.28 7.21
C ILE A 105 -0.07 -13.74 6.33
N LEU A 106 0.96 -12.91 6.20
CA LEU A 106 2.05 -13.14 5.26
C LEU A 106 2.96 -14.30 5.65
N SER A 107 2.99 -14.69 6.93
CA SER A 107 3.79 -15.83 7.42
C SER A 107 3.22 -17.18 6.98
N GLN A 108 1.92 -17.26 6.66
CA GLN A 108 1.22 -18.55 6.50
C GLN A 108 0.31 -18.67 5.28
N CYS A 109 -0.06 -17.57 4.62
CA CYS A 109 -0.93 -17.61 3.43
C CYS A 109 -0.11 -17.46 2.14
N GLU A 110 -0.38 -18.29 1.14
CA GLU A 110 0.21 -18.19 -0.20
C GLU A 110 -0.70 -17.45 -1.19
N SER A 111 -1.99 -17.26 -0.87
CA SER A 111 -2.97 -16.63 -1.78
C SER A 111 -4.06 -15.87 -1.04
N VAL A 112 -4.74 -14.96 -1.75
CA VAL A 112 -5.90 -14.22 -1.22
C VAL A 112 -7.05 -15.17 -0.87
N SER A 113 -7.19 -16.29 -1.56
CA SER A 113 -8.18 -17.32 -1.22
C SER A 113 -7.95 -17.89 0.18
N GLU A 114 -6.70 -18.16 0.56
CA GLU A 114 -6.35 -18.62 1.91
C GLU A 114 -6.57 -17.52 2.94
N VAL A 115 -6.26 -16.26 2.60
CA VAL A 115 -6.54 -15.10 3.47
C VAL A 115 -8.02 -15.01 3.80
N ARG A 116 -8.92 -15.22 2.84
CA ARG A 116 -10.37 -15.22 3.10
C ARG A 116 -10.76 -16.27 4.13
N GLN A 117 -10.20 -17.47 4.02
CA GLN A 117 -10.45 -18.57 4.97
C GLN A 117 -9.97 -18.18 6.39
N GLN A 118 -8.77 -17.61 6.50
CA GLN A 118 -8.24 -17.11 7.77
C GLN A 118 -9.12 -16.01 8.39
N CYS A 119 -9.74 -15.18 7.56
CA CYS A 119 -10.58 -14.08 8.02
C CYS A 119 -12.01 -14.47 8.40
N GLU A 120 -12.49 -15.69 8.13
CA GLU A 120 -13.87 -16.12 8.41
C GLU A 120 -14.26 -15.99 9.89
N ASN A 121 -13.30 -16.25 10.78
CA ASN A 121 -13.50 -16.20 12.23
C ASN A 121 -12.59 -15.20 12.96
N LEU A 122 -12.02 -14.26 12.21
CA LEU A 122 -11.07 -13.28 12.71
C LEU A 122 -11.72 -12.26 13.66
N ASN A 123 -10.98 -11.91 14.71
CA ASN A 123 -11.20 -10.75 15.56
C ASN A 123 -9.90 -9.96 15.64
N LEU A 124 -9.90 -8.74 15.09
CA LEU A 124 -8.75 -7.84 15.18
C LEU A 124 -8.81 -7.05 16.47
N THR A 125 -7.79 -7.20 17.31
CA THR A 125 -7.82 -6.65 18.66
C THR A 125 -7.20 -5.26 18.80
N ASP A 126 -7.69 -4.54 19.81
CA ASP A 126 -7.25 -3.19 20.22
C ASP A 126 -6.00 -3.21 21.11
N ASP A 127 -5.18 -4.26 20.97
CA ASP A 127 -3.93 -4.38 21.67
C ASP A 127 -2.86 -3.48 21.06
N ALA A 128 -2.32 -2.57 21.87
CA ALA A 128 -1.12 -1.81 21.52
C ALA A 128 0.12 -2.71 21.51
N PHE A 129 1.09 -2.40 20.65
CA PHE A 129 2.39 -3.07 20.68
C PHE A 129 3.14 -2.72 21.97
N SER A 130 3.14 -1.44 22.34
CA SER A 130 3.68 -0.93 23.62
C SER A 130 3.06 0.42 23.94
N SER A 131 3.44 1.04 25.07
CA SER A 131 3.03 2.41 25.40
C SER A 131 3.46 3.45 24.37
N ASP A 132 4.62 3.22 23.73
CA ASP A 132 5.21 4.15 22.76
C ASP A 132 4.65 3.91 21.34
N TYR A 133 4.01 2.76 21.13
CA TYR A 133 3.40 2.34 19.86
C TYR A 133 1.93 1.94 20.12
N PRO A 134 1.04 2.93 20.31
CA PRO A 134 -0.38 2.69 20.48
C PRO A 134 -1.02 2.14 19.21
N VAL A 135 -2.24 1.64 19.35
CA VAL A 135 -3.03 1.10 18.23
C VAL A 135 -3.23 2.17 17.16
N SER A 136 -2.81 1.87 15.94
CA SER A 136 -3.07 2.72 14.77
C SER A 136 -4.40 2.30 14.11
N PRO A 137 -5.32 3.23 13.81
CA PRO A 137 -6.55 2.89 13.10
C PRO A 137 -6.22 2.55 11.65
N LEU A 138 -6.34 1.28 11.27
CA LEU A 138 -5.91 0.77 9.96
C LEU A 138 -7.02 -0.01 9.25
N HIS A 139 -6.95 0.03 7.93
CA HIS A 139 -7.52 -0.99 7.03
C HIS A 139 -6.42 -1.54 6.12
N TRP A 140 -6.68 -2.65 5.43
CA TRP A 140 -5.65 -3.33 4.66
C TRP A 140 -6.08 -3.61 3.23
N MET A 141 -5.14 -3.42 2.31
CA MET A 141 -5.20 -3.98 0.96
C MET A 141 -4.33 -5.25 0.94
N ILE A 142 -4.87 -6.34 0.40
CA ILE A 142 -4.18 -7.63 0.27
C ILE A 142 -4.31 -8.08 -1.18
N SER A 143 -3.23 -8.53 -1.81
CA SER A 143 -3.24 -8.96 -3.20
C SER A 143 -2.29 -10.11 -3.45
N ASP A 144 -2.69 -11.03 -4.33
CA ASP A 144 -1.79 -11.95 -5.00
C ASP A 144 -1.77 -11.64 -6.51
N SER A 145 -1.25 -12.56 -7.33
CA SER A 145 -1.19 -12.44 -8.79
C SER A 145 -2.54 -12.57 -9.51
N LYS A 146 -3.61 -12.96 -8.80
CA LYS A 146 -4.93 -13.26 -9.38
C LYS A 146 -5.98 -12.25 -8.94
N GLU A 147 -5.99 -11.88 -7.67
CA GLU A 147 -7.03 -11.05 -7.10
C GLU A 147 -6.50 -10.12 -6.00
N SER A 148 -7.28 -9.08 -5.70
CA SER A 148 -7.04 -8.15 -4.60
C SER A 148 -8.30 -8.01 -3.75
N ILE A 149 -8.12 -7.85 -2.45
CA ILE A 149 -9.19 -7.58 -1.48
C ILE A 149 -8.86 -6.39 -0.59
N VAL A 150 -9.89 -5.85 0.04
CA VAL A 150 -9.79 -4.90 1.14
C VAL A 150 -10.40 -5.50 2.40
N VAL A 151 -9.68 -5.40 3.52
CA VAL A 151 -10.14 -5.83 4.84
C VAL A 151 -10.30 -4.59 5.73
N GLU A 152 -11.53 -4.32 6.18
CA GLU A 152 -11.88 -3.18 7.03
C GLU A 152 -12.50 -3.64 8.35
N PRO A 153 -11.84 -3.40 9.50
CA PRO A 153 -12.45 -3.60 10.81
C PRO A 153 -13.42 -2.45 11.07
N VAL A 154 -14.70 -2.63 10.77
CA VAL A 154 -15.74 -1.62 11.01
C VAL A 154 -16.58 -2.02 12.22
N LYS A 155 -17.44 -1.10 12.68
CA LYS A 155 -18.11 -1.16 13.98
C LYS A 155 -18.63 -2.54 14.42
N ASP A 156 -19.27 -3.25 13.51
CA ASP A 156 -19.96 -4.50 13.79
C ASP A 156 -19.26 -5.75 13.22
N LYS A 157 -18.20 -5.60 12.42
CA LYS A 157 -17.56 -6.72 11.71
C LYS A 157 -16.20 -6.37 11.11
N VAL A 158 -15.39 -7.39 10.86
CA VAL A 158 -14.32 -7.31 9.85
C VAL A 158 -14.96 -7.51 8.47
N ALA A 159 -15.11 -6.43 7.72
CA ALA A 159 -15.65 -6.45 6.36
C ALA A 159 -14.55 -6.81 5.35
N ILE A 160 -14.87 -7.69 4.41
CA ILE A 160 -13.98 -8.07 3.32
C ILE A 160 -14.66 -7.71 2.01
N TYR A 161 -13.97 -6.96 1.16
CA TYR A 161 -14.44 -6.53 -0.15
C TYR A 161 -13.52 -7.04 -1.24
N ASP A 162 -14.11 -7.44 -2.37
CA ASP A 162 -13.34 -7.64 -3.59
C ASP A 162 -12.88 -6.28 -4.12
N ASN A 163 -11.61 -6.19 -4.52
CA ASN A 163 -11.02 -4.97 -5.05
C ASN A 163 -10.69 -5.13 -6.54
N PRO A 164 -11.68 -5.00 -7.44
CA PRO A 164 -11.51 -5.27 -8.87
C PRO A 164 -10.57 -4.27 -9.57
N ILE A 165 -10.28 -3.13 -8.94
CA ILE A 165 -9.42 -2.09 -9.49
C ILE A 165 -8.03 -2.09 -8.86
N GLY A 166 -7.80 -2.87 -7.80
CA GLY A 166 -6.52 -2.94 -7.09
C GLY A 166 -5.98 -1.58 -6.63
N VAL A 167 -6.80 -0.81 -5.92
CA VAL A 167 -6.46 0.50 -5.34
C VAL A 167 -7.04 0.61 -3.93
N LEU A 168 -6.32 1.22 -2.99
CA LEU A 168 -6.83 1.61 -1.68
C LEU A 168 -6.21 2.93 -1.23
N THR A 169 -6.96 3.77 -0.52
CA THR A 169 -6.44 4.99 0.12
C THR A 169 -6.71 4.99 1.63
N ASN A 170 -7.62 5.82 2.13
CA ASN A 170 -7.91 5.96 3.57
C ASN A 170 -9.43 5.95 3.75
N ASN A 171 -9.97 6.94 4.45
CA ASN A 171 -11.41 7.11 4.60
C ASN A 171 -12.08 7.56 3.29
N PRO A 172 -13.38 7.27 3.12
CA PRO A 172 -14.24 6.44 3.94
C PRO A 172 -14.10 4.95 3.57
N THR A 173 -15.04 4.10 4.04
CA THR A 173 -15.13 2.67 3.71
C THR A 173 -15.05 2.39 2.20
N PHE A 174 -14.44 1.27 1.83
CA PHE A 174 -14.10 0.92 0.45
C PHE A 174 -15.31 0.87 -0.50
N ASP A 175 -16.47 0.43 -0.02
CA ASP A 175 -17.72 0.42 -0.80
C ASP A 175 -18.10 1.81 -1.32
N LYS A 176 -17.92 2.86 -0.49
CA LYS A 176 -18.17 4.26 -0.86
C LYS A 176 -17.12 4.77 -1.82
N GLN A 177 -15.85 4.38 -1.62
CA GLN A 177 -14.76 4.73 -2.53
C GLN A 177 -15.03 4.19 -3.94
N LEU A 178 -15.38 2.90 -4.03
CA LEU A 178 -15.73 2.24 -5.29
C LEU A 178 -16.99 2.85 -5.92
N PHE A 179 -18.04 3.11 -5.13
CA PHE A 179 -19.27 3.73 -5.61
C PHE A 179 -19.02 5.13 -6.22
N ASN A 180 -18.11 5.91 -5.64
CA ASN A 180 -17.79 7.25 -6.12
C ASN A 180 -17.22 7.26 -7.55
N LEU A 181 -16.56 6.19 -8.00
CA LEU A 181 -16.04 6.10 -9.37
C LEU A 181 -17.15 6.24 -10.43
N ASN A 182 -18.41 5.93 -10.11
CA ASN A 182 -19.54 6.13 -11.01
C ASN A 182 -19.70 7.59 -11.47
N ASN A 183 -19.32 8.56 -10.64
CA ASN A 183 -19.36 9.99 -10.98
C ASN A 183 -18.35 10.36 -12.08
N TYR A 184 -17.29 9.57 -12.23
CA TYR A 184 -16.16 9.83 -13.12
C TYR A 184 -16.18 8.97 -14.39
N ARG A 185 -17.28 8.27 -14.67
CA ARG A 185 -17.46 7.44 -15.87
C ARG A 185 -17.28 8.16 -17.20
N HIS A 186 -17.27 9.49 -17.19
CA HIS A 186 -17.11 10.35 -18.36
C HIS A 186 -15.64 10.68 -18.67
N LEU A 187 -14.73 10.44 -17.72
CA LEU A 187 -13.31 10.72 -17.92
C LEU A 187 -12.73 9.79 -19.00
N SER A 188 -11.79 10.33 -19.78
CA SER A 188 -11.17 9.61 -20.88
C SER A 188 -9.75 10.11 -21.14
N PRO A 189 -8.79 9.23 -21.50
CA PRO A 189 -7.48 9.66 -22.00
C PRO A 189 -7.58 10.36 -23.38
N LYS A 190 -8.73 10.25 -24.06
CA LYS A 190 -9.00 10.87 -25.35
C LYS A 190 -9.97 12.05 -25.18
N VAL A 191 -9.77 13.10 -25.96
CA VAL A 191 -10.71 14.23 -26.02
C VAL A 191 -12.05 13.75 -26.61
N SER A 192 -13.15 14.19 -26.02
CA SER A 192 -14.51 13.89 -26.49
C SER A 192 -14.93 14.81 -27.64
N ASP A 193 -15.92 14.38 -28.40
CA ASP A 193 -16.63 15.26 -29.33
C ASP A 193 -17.31 16.43 -28.58
N ASN A 194 -17.63 17.50 -29.29
CA ASN A 194 -18.42 18.62 -28.76
C ASN A 194 -19.88 18.17 -28.52
N LEU A 195 -20.18 17.80 -27.29
CA LEU A 195 -21.52 17.41 -26.84
C LEU A 195 -22.32 18.56 -26.22
N PHE A 196 -21.75 19.76 -26.11
CA PHE A 196 -22.40 20.91 -25.47
C PHE A 196 -23.51 21.49 -26.35
N SER A 197 -23.23 21.70 -27.65
CA SER A 197 -24.18 22.32 -28.58
C SER A 197 -23.83 21.98 -30.03
N LYS A 198 -24.85 21.84 -30.88
CA LYS A 198 -24.69 21.67 -32.34
C LYS A 198 -24.53 22.99 -33.10
N VAL A 199 -24.74 24.14 -32.45
CA VAL A 199 -24.68 25.47 -33.09
C VAL A 199 -23.45 26.28 -32.69
N LEU A 200 -22.73 25.85 -31.64
CA LEU A 200 -21.45 26.43 -31.24
C LEU A 200 -20.36 25.44 -31.61
N ASP A 201 -19.42 25.86 -32.45
CA ASP A 201 -18.19 25.10 -32.71
C ASP A 201 -17.19 25.45 -31.61
N LEU A 202 -16.93 24.50 -30.71
CA LEU A 202 -16.05 24.69 -29.54
C LEU A 202 -14.70 24.04 -29.81
N ASP A 203 -13.65 24.86 -29.82
CA ASP A 203 -12.29 24.43 -30.11
C ASP A 203 -11.73 23.52 -29.00
N VAL A 204 -11.03 22.46 -29.43
CA VAL A 204 -10.15 21.67 -28.56
C VAL A 204 -8.84 22.45 -28.38
N TYR A 205 -8.84 23.37 -27.41
CA TYR A 205 -7.71 24.27 -27.18
C TYR A 205 -6.50 23.60 -26.52
N SER A 206 -6.64 22.39 -25.96
CA SER A 206 -5.57 21.68 -25.27
C SER A 206 -5.64 20.16 -25.45
N ARG A 207 -4.49 19.50 -25.34
CA ARG A 207 -4.42 18.05 -25.15
C ARG A 207 -4.78 17.71 -23.70
N GLY A 208 -5.31 16.52 -23.47
CA GLY A 208 -5.71 16.07 -22.13
C GLY A 208 -7.09 16.55 -21.66
N MET A 209 -7.85 17.25 -22.52
CA MET A 209 -9.20 17.74 -22.16
C MET A 209 -10.21 16.62 -21.83
N GLY A 210 -9.95 15.37 -22.25
CA GLY A 210 -10.77 14.22 -21.85
C GLY A 210 -10.71 13.89 -20.35
N GLY A 211 -9.68 14.35 -19.64
CA GLY A 211 -9.53 14.19 -18.20
C GLY A 211 -10.12 15.33 -17.37
N ILE A 212 -10.76 16.33 -18.00
CA ILE A 212 -11.40 17.43 -17.26
C ILE A 212 -12.48 16.86 -16.35
N GLY A 213 -12.42 17.25 -15.06
CA GLY A 213 -13.26 16.70 -14.00
C GLY A 213 -12.52 15.75 -13.06
N LEU A 214 -11.32 15.28 -13.43
CA LEU A 214 -10.48 14.49 -12.53
C LEU A 214 -9.99 15.37 -11.34
N PRO A 215 -10.20 14.94 -10.08
CA PRO A 215 -9.82 15.75 -8.93
C PRO A 215 -8.30 15.79 -8.75
N GLY A 216 -7.80 16.92 -8.25
CA GLY A 216 -6.36 17.20 -8.13
C GLY A 216 -5.86 17.49 -6.71
N ASP A 217 -6.75 17.50 -5.71
CA ASP A 217 -6.41 17.71 -4.30
C ASP A 217 -5.89 16.42 -3.62
N LEU A 218 -5.34 16.57 -2.41
CA LEU A 218 -4.68 15.51 -1.66
C LEU A 218 -5.62 14.67 -0.78
N SER A 219 -6.94 14.92 -0.83
CA SER A 219 -7.88 14.14 -0.01
C SER A 219 -7.93 12.68 -0.43
N SER A 220 -8.30 11.81 0.51
CA SER A 220 -8.36 10.36 0.30
C SER A 220 -9.21 9.94 -0.90
N MET A 221 -10.41 10.51 -1.06
CA MET A 221 -11.31 10.21 -2.18
C MET A 221 -10.78 10.74 -3.51
N SER A 222 -10.18 11.93 -3.52
CA SER A 222 -9.59 12.50 -4.72
C SER A 222 -8.39 11.69 -5.19
N ARG A 223 -7.49 11.30 -4.27
CA ARG A 223 -6.37 10.41 -4.58
C ARG A 223 -6.85 9.05 -5.08
N PHE A 224 -7.90 8.47 -4.49
CA PHE A 224 -8.47 7.20 -4.95
C PHE A 224 -8.94 7.28 -6.40
N VAL A 225 -9.72 8.31 -6.74
CA VAL A 225 -10.20 8.53 -8.12
C VAL A 225 -9.03 8.76 -9.08
N LYS A 226 -8.09 9.63 -8.70
CA LYS A 226 -6.94 10.00 -9.53
C LYS A 226 -6.02 8.82 -9.80
N VAL A 227 -5.67 8.05 -8.78
CA VAL A 227 -4.78 6.89 -8.94
C VAL A 227 -5.48 5.75 -9.67
N ALA A 228 -6.79 5.52 -9.45
CA ALA A 228 -7.55 4.52 -10.18
C ALA A 228 -7.62 4.86 -11.67
N PHE A 229 -7.94 6.10 -12.02
CA PHE A 229 -7.97 6.54 -13.41
C PHE A 229 -6.58 6.46 -14.06
N THR A 230 -5.54 6.90 -13.34
CA THR A 230 -4.14 6.88 -13.83
C THR A 230 -3.68 5.44 -14.06
N LYS A 231 -3.90 4.54 -13.10
CA LYS A 231 -3.54 3.11 -13.18
C LYS A 231 -4.25 2.43 -14.36
N LEU A 232 -5.57 2.54 -14.43
CA LEU A 232 -6.38 1.78 -15.40
C LEU A 232 -6.18 2.25 -16.86
N ASN A 233 -5.56 3.41 -17.07
CA ASN A 233 -5.20 3.92 -18.38
C ASN A 233 -3.68 3.95 -18.62
N ALA A 234 -2.88 3.46 -17.67
CA ALA A 234 -1.42 3.41 -17.79
C ALA A 234 -1.00 2.33 -18.80
N VAL A 235 0.06 2.63 -19.55
CA VAL A 235 0.66 1.72 -20.52
C VAL A 235 2.14 1.62 -20.24
N ALA A 236 2.64 0.40 -20.07
CA ALA A 236 4.06 0.08 -19.97
C ALA A 236 4.39 -1.02 -20.99
N ASP A 237 5.66 -1.11 -21.37
CA ASP A 237 6.15 -2.31 -22.04
C ASP A 237 6.41 -3.45 -21.03
N CYS A 238 6.76 -4.63 -21.52
CA CYS A 238 6.90 -5.83 -20.69
C CYS A 238 8.27 -5.95 -19.98
N SER A 239 9.12 -4.92 -20.00
CA SER A 239 10.39 -4.92 -19.25
C SER A 239 10.19 -4.53 -17.79
N GLU A 240 11.06 -5.04 -16.92
CA GLU A 240 11.08 -4.69 -15.49
C GLU A 240 11.19 -3.17 -15.31
N ALA A 241 12.15 -2.56 -16.00
CA ALA A 241 12.42 -1.13 -15.88
C ALA A 241 11.21 -0.29 -16.29
N SER A 242 10.52 -0.63 -17.38
CA SER A 242 9.33 0.10 -17.82
C SER A 242 8.16 -0.08 -16.84
N SER A 243 7.95 -1.31 -16.36
CA SER A 243 6.88 -1.63 -15.42
C SER A 243 7.06 -0.92 -14.08
N VAL A 244 8.25 -1.01 -13.49
CA VAL A 244 8.59 -0.34 -12.22
C VAL A 244 8.55 1.19 -12.39
N ASN A 245 9.09 1.75 -13.48
CA ASN A 245 8.99 3.19 -13.73
C ASN A 245 7.54 3.65 -13.86
N GLN A 246 6.70 2.91 -14.60
CA GLN A 246 5.29 3.24 -14.76
C GLN A 246 4.55 3.16 -13.43
N PHE A 247 4.87 2.16 -12.59
CA PHE A 247 4.32 2.03 -11.24
C PHE A 247 4.59 3.29 -10.39
N PHE A 248 5.85 3.74 -10.35
CA PHE A 248 6.21 4.96 -9.64
C PHE A 248 5.56 6.21 -10.25
N HIS A 249 5.38 6.29 -11.57
CA HIS A 249 4.63 7.40 -12.18
C HIS A 249 3.14 7.43 -11.79
N ILE A 250 2.51 6.26 -11.63
CA ILE A 250 1.14 6.16 -11.13
C ILE A 250 1.07 6.67 -9.69
N LEU A 251 1.97 6.22 -8.80
CA LEU A 251 2.02 6.68 -7.41
C LEU A 251 2.34 8.18 -7.29
N LYS A 252 3.25 8.71 -8.11
CA LYS A 252 3.58 10.15 -8.16
C LYS A 252 2.39 11.02 -8.54
N SER A 253 1.39 10.48 -9.24
CA SER A 253 0.16 11.23 -9.55
C SER A 253 -0.60 11.66 -8.29
N VAL A 254 -0.38 10.99 -7.16
CA VAL A 254 -1.07 11.17 -5.88
C VAL A 254 -0.10 11.27 -4.69
N GLU A 255 1.17 11.58 -4.95
CA GLU A 255 2.12 11.90 -3.87
C GLU A 255 1.74 13.24 -3.22
N GLN A 256 2.04 13.37 -1.93
CA GLN A 256 1.81 14.59 -1.16
C GLN A 256 3.12 15.36 -1.01
N GLN A 257 3.12 16.60 -1.51
CA GLN A 257 4.27 17.49 -1.42
C GLN A 257 4.26 18.24 -0.10
N LYS A 258 5.43 18.38 0.55
CA LYS A 258 5.56 19.18 1.78
C LYS A 258 5.03 20.59 1.54
N GLY A 259 4.15 21.04 2.45
CA GLY A 259 3.51 22.36 2.37
C GLY A 259 2.07 22.37 1.87
N LEU A 260 1.57 21.27 1.28
CA LEU A 260 0.23 21.24 0.67
C LEU A 260 -0.85 20.59 1.56
N CYS A 261 -0.47 19.79 2.55
CA CYS A 261 -1.38 19.19 3.53
C CYS A 261 -0.88 19.53 4.94
N TYR A 262 -1.47 20.54 5.58
CA TYR A 262 -1.12 20.93 6.95
C TYR A 262 -1.90 20.10 7.97
N VAL A 263 -1.24 19.71 9.06
CA VAL A 263 -1.79 18.89 10.15
C VAL A 263 -1.72 19.70 11.44
N ASP A 264 -2.88 20.02 12.01
CA ASP A 264 -2.99 20.88 13.20
C ASP A 264 -2.34 20.25 14.43
N GLU A 265 -2.51 18.94 14.62
CA GLU A 265 -2.08 18.19 15.79
C GLU A 265 -0.55 18.19 15.97
N SER A 266 0.19 18.16 14.86
CA SER A 266 1.65 18.19 14.86
C SER A 266 2.24 19.55 14.52
N ASN A 267 1.42 20.54 14.15
CA ASN A 267 1.87 21.81 13.57
C ASN A 267 2.86 21.56 12.41
N GLY A 268 2.53 20.57 11.58
CA GLY A 268 3.41 20.00 10.55
C GLY A 268 2.71 19.88 9.20
N TYR A 269 3.37 19.20 8.27
CA TYR A 269 2.80 18.89 6.98
C TYR A 269 2.87 17.39 6.73
N GLU A 270 1.75 16.81 6.33
CA GLU A 270 1.75 15.45 5.79
C GLU A 270 2.39 15.47 4.40
N TYR A 271 3.29 14.51 4.14
CA TYR A 271 3.96 14.36 2.86
C TYR A 271 4.27 12.89 2.60
N THR A 272 4.50 12.52 1.35
CA THR A 272 4.90 11.15 0.99
C THR A 272 6.34 10.89 1.44
N ILE A 273 6.53 10.14 2.52
CA ILE A 273 7.85 9.81 3.08
C ILE A 273 8.62 8.88 2.14
N TYR A 274 7.94 7.85 1.65
CA TYR A 274 8.46 6.95 0.62
C TYR A 274 7.35 6.46 -0.30
N SER A 275 7.78 6.00 -1.46
CA SER A 275 6.97 5.19 -2.38
C SER A 275 7.64 3.83 -2.52
N SER A 276 6.87 2.75 -2.45
CA SER A 276 7.33 1.37 -2.67
C SER A 276 6.69 0.76 -3.91
N CYS A 277 7.40 -0.19 -4.51
CA CYS A 277 6.94 -1.07 -5.57
C CYS A 277 7.65 -2.41 -5.37
N VAL A 278 6.91 -3.50 -5.27
CA VAL A 278 7.43 -4.86 -5.18
C VAL A 278 7.09 -5.56 -6.48
N ASN A 279 8.07 -6.18 -7.13
CA ASN A 279 7.80 -7.25 -8.09
C ASN A 279 7.52 -8.52 -7.30
N VAL A 280 6.25 -8.90 -7.20
CA VAL A 280 5.81 -9.98 -6.31
C VAL A 280 6.17 -11.36 -6.87
N ASP A 281 6.38 -11.47 -8.19
CA ASP A 281 6.79 -12.71 -8.85
C ASP A 281 8.28 -13.01 -8.64
N LYS A 282 9.08 -11.97 -8.35
CA LYS A 282 10.54 -12.06 -8.19
C LYS A 282 11.05 -11.77 -6.78
N GLY A 283 10.20 -11.35 -5.85
CA GLY A 283 10.62 -10.99 -4.50
C GLY A 283 11.56 -9.78 -4.43
N ILE A 284 11.44 -8.84 -5.37
CA ILE A 284 12.28 -7.63 -5.42
C ILE A 284 11.50 -6.43 -4.91
N TYR A 285 12.00 -5.82 -3.84
CA TYR A 285 11.43 -4.64 -3.20
C TYR A 285 12.14 -3.38 -3.68
N TYR A 286 11.44 -2.55 -4.44
CA TYR A 286 11.88 -1.25 -4.91
C TYR A 286 11.30 -0.12 -4.06
N TYR A 287 12.06 0.96 -3.87
CA TYR A 287 11.54 2.17 -3.25
C TYR A 287 12.24 3.45 -3.72
N THR A 288 11.56 4.58 -3.55
CA THR A 288 12.14 5.94 -3.53
C THR A 288 11.75 6.61 -2.22
N THR A 289 12.53 7.59 -1.77
CA THR A 289 12.16 8.42 -0.61
C THR A 289 11.88 9.85 -1.08
N TYR A 290 11.25 10.66 -0.22
CA TYR A 290 10.99 12.07 -0.56
C TYR A 290 12.26 12.83 -0.96
N GLU A 291 13.37 12.57 -0.26
CA GLU A 291 14.65 13.27 -0.46
C GLU A 291 15.56 12.58 -1.50
N ASN A 292 15.22 11.34 -1.92
CA ASN A 292 15.97 10.59 -2.90
C ASN A 292 15.06 9.94 -3.96
N SER A 293 15.05 10.55 -5.15
CA SER A 293 14.26 10.08 -6.29
C SER A 293 14.86 8.88 -7.02
N GLN A 294 16.07 8.42 -6.67
CA GLN A 294 16.65 7.23 -7.26
C GLN A 294 15.91 5.99 -6.73
N ILE A 295 15.46 5.13 -7.65
CA ILE A 295 14.88 3.84 -7.29
C ILE A 295 15.99 2.95 -6.70
N THR A 296 15.81 2.55 -5.45
CA THR A 296 16.64 1.57 -4.73
C THR A 296 15.94 0.22 -4.74
N ALA A 297 16.69 -0.89 -4.81
CA ALA A 297 16.13 -2.23 -4.88
C ALA A 297 16.80 -3.19 -3.88
N ILE A 298 16.01 -4.07 -3.28
CA ILE A 298 16.47 -5.21 -2.48
C ILE A 298 15.80 -6.46 -3.04
N ASP A 299 16.58 -7.45 -3.46
CA ASP A 299 16.10 -8.77 -3.89
C ASP A 299 16.23 -9.75 -2.72
N MET A 300 15.09 -10.24 -2.19
CA MET A 300 15.10 -11.12 -1.03
C MET A 300 15.82 -12.45 -1.29
N HIS A 301 15.92 -12.88 -2.55
CA HIS A 301 16.58 -14.14 -2.92
C HIS A 301 18.11 -14.01 -3.02
N GLN A 302 18.67 -12.81 -2.84
CA GLN A 302 20.11 -12.61 -2.64
C GLN A 302 20.55 -12.83 -1.19
N GLU A 303 19.60 -13.05 -0.27
CA GLU A 303 19.85 -13.26 1.14
C GLU A 303 19.57 -14.70 1.58
N ASN A 304 20.09 -15.09 2.75
CA ASN A 304 19.77 -16.40 3.33
C ASN A 304 18.37 -16.40 3.96
N LEU A 305 17.37 -16.82 3.18
CA LEU A 305 15.98 -16.92 3.62
C LEU A 305 15.73 -18.01 4.67
N ASP A 306 16.71 -18.86 4.99
CA ASP A 306 16.62 -19.85 6.08
C ASP A 306 17.36 -19.40 7.35
N SER A 307 17.80 -18.14 7.41
CA SER A 307 18.37 -17.51 8.61
C SER A 307 17.35 -17.47 9.77
N SER A 308 17.84 -17.24 10.99
CA SER A 308 17.03 -17.06 12.20
C SER A 308 17.10 -15.63 12.76
N ARG A 309 17.50 -14.66 11.93
CA ARG A 309 17.66 -13.24 12.29
C ARG A 309 17.07 -12.36 11.21
N LEU A 310 16.46 -11.25 11.60
CA LEU A 310 16.03 -10.22 10.66
C LEU A 310 17.22 -9.68 9.87
N ILE A 311 16.98 -9.39 8.58
CA ILE A 311 17.96 -8.76 7.69
C ILE A 311 17.41 -7.38 7.35
N ARG A 312 18.18 -6.33 7.62
CA ARG A 312 17.68 -4.95 7.68
C ARG A 312 18.54 -4.05 6.79
N TYR A 313 17.88 -3.24 5.96
CA TYR A 313 18.51 -2.25 5.09
C TYR A 313 17.97 -0.86 5.43
N PRO A 314 18.81 0.02 6.00
CA PRO A 314 18.42 1.41 6.22
C PRO A 314 18.00 2.10 4.92
N LEU A 315 16.96 2.94 5.00
CA LEU A 315 16.50 3.73 3.87
C LEU A 315 17.59 4.65 3.34
N GLN A 316 17.79 4.64 2.02
CA GLN A 316 18.62 5.60 1.30
C GLN A 316 17.89 6.94 1.16
N LYS A 317 18.04 7.80 2.17
CA LYS A 317 17.42 9.14 2.23
C LYS A 317 18.31 10.24 1.62
N GLU A 318 19.59 9.97 1.41
CA GLU A 318 20.51 10.97 0.88
C GLU A 318 20.24 11.23 -0.60
N TRP A 319 20.40 12.50 -1.00
CA TRP A 319 20.26 12.91 -2.38
C TRP A 319 21.30 12.21 -3.26
N ASN A 320 20.86 11.29 -4.11
CA ASN A 320 21.74 10.62 -5.08
C ASN A 320 21.55 11.18 -6.49
N VAL A 321 22.63 11.70 -7.07
CA VAL A 321 22.65 12.26 -8.44
C VAL A 321 23.84 11.71 -9.20
N LEU A 322 23.56 11.17 -10.38
CA LEU A 322 24.60 10.88 -11.36
C LEU A 322 25.00 12.17 -12.09
N TYR A 323 26.21 12.65 -11.85
CA TYR A 323 26.78 13.74 -12.62
C TYR A 323 27.50 13.18 -13.85
N GLN A 324 27.07 13.57 -15.04
CA GLN A 324 27.64 13.03 -16.29
C GLN A 324 29.02 13.62 -16.66
N ASN A 325 29.54 14.54 -15.85
CA ASN A 325 30.73 15.32 -16.15
C ASN A 325 31.69 15.51 -14.96
N ARG A 326 31.50 14.78 -13.85
CA ARG A 326 32.42 14.80 -12.70
C ARG A 326 32.49 13.44 -12.02
#